data_AF-I0INU1-F1
#
_entry.id   AF-I0INU1-F1
#
_cell.length_a   1.000
_cell.length_b   1.000
_cell.length_c   1.000
_cell.angle_alpha   90.00
_cell.angle_beta   90.00
_cell.angle_gamma   90.00
#
_symmetry.space_group_name_H-M   'P 1'
#
loop_
_entity.id
_entity.type
_entity.pdbx_description
1 polymer ?
#
loop_
_entity_poly.entity_id
_entity_poly.type
_entity_poly.pdbx_seq_one_letter_code
_entity_poly.pdbx_strand_id
1 'polypeptide(L)'
;MCKNTLEEHPSPKEITKWFDYVSKNFIYQSSWGLGSLIAVVLNDNDFAPIRPMNIDDWPRAGLPWIAFWMKELFTWGTLEPVAAFLLARGDTKTRGEAEQKAQEYYDSRPAKTYANDLLDPRAIRVWAQETRPSQRTLREPVDFEQLVRLTRERDIYRYHQVYVTPIVVNGGWTWIDKAGYDVAKGPINEDVRLNVEQYEFTLDISHTKVTGRQYLAYQLP
;
A
#
# COMPACT_ATOMS: atom_id res chain seq x y z
N MET A 1 -9.35 -26.61 -28.63
CA MET A 1 -10.25 -27.78 -28.73
C MET A 1 -11.22 -27.82 -27.53
N CYS A 2 -11.95 -26.74 -27.23
CA CYS A 2 -12.80 -26.62 -26.02
C CYS A 2 -14.07 -25.80 -26.30
N LYS A 3 -14.86 -26.14 -27.33
CA LYS A 3 -16.05 -25.36 -27.70
C LYS A 3 -17.40 -25.99 -27.32
N ASN A 4 -17.47 -27.24 -26.85
CA ASN A 4 -18.74 -27.99 -26.83
C ASN A 4 -19.10 -28.66 -25.48
N THR A 5 -18.68 -28.12 -24.34
CA THR A 5 -19.00 -28.73 -23.02
C THR A 5 -20.02 -27.97 -22.17
N LEU A 6 -20.58 -26.84 -22.63
CA LEU A 6 -21.56 -26.04 -21.88
C LEU A 6 -22.76 -25.65 -22.76
N GLU A 7 -23.99 -25.82 -22.25
CA GLU A 7 -25.25 -25.55 -22.96
C GLU A 7 -25.49 -24.05 -23.19
N GLU A 8 -24.96 -23.19 -22.33
CA GLU A 8 -25.00 -21.73 -22.48
C GLU A 8 -23.59 -21.15 -22.49
N HIS A 9 -23.27 -20.41 -23.55
CA HIS A 9 -22.06 -19.61 -23.62
C HIS A 9 -22.40 -18.16 -23.28
N PRO A 10 -21.58 -17.47 -22.45
CA PRO A 10 -21.78 -16.04 -22.21
C PRO A 10 -21.70 -15.27 -23.52
N SER A 11 -22.62 -14.32 -23.71
CA SER A 11 -22.58 -13.44 -24.87
C SER A 11 -21.28 -12.61 -24.85
N PRO A 12 -20.80 -12.07 -25.99
CA PRO A 12 -19.57 -11.27 -26.03
C PRO A 12 -19.55 -10.10 -25.04
N LYS A 13 -20.71 -9.55 -24.67
CA LYS A 13 -20.85 -8.47 -23.68
C LYS A 13 -20.75 -8.95 -22.23
N GLU A 14 -20.88 -10.24 -21.99
CA GLU A 14 -20.87 -10.87 -20.67
C GLU A 14 -19.55 -11.57 -20.36
N ILE A 15 -18.68 -11.79 -21.35
CA ILE A 15 -17.36 -12.42 -21.17
C ILE A 15 -16.56 -11.74 -20.05
N THR A 16 -16.52 -10.40 -20.04
CA THR A 16 -15.80 -9.66 -19.00
C THR A 16 -16.38 -9.88 -17.61
N LYS A 17 -17.72 -9.93 -17.49
CA LYS A 17 -18.40 -10.18 -16.21
C LYS A 17 -18.16 -11.60 -15.70
N TRP A 18 -18.20 -12.56 -16.62
CA TRP A 18 -17.91 -13.96 -16.31
C TRP A 18 -16.46 -14.15 -15.88
N PHE A 19 -15.52 -13.53 -16.59
CA PHE A 19 -14.11 -13.57 -16.21
C PHE A 19 -13.89 -12.96 -14.82
N ASP A 20 -14.48 -11.79 -14.56
CA ASP A 20 -14.40 -11.14 -13.24
C ASP A 20 -14.97 -12.03 -12.13
N TYR A 21 -16.16 -12.61 -12.34
CA TYR A 21 -16.77 -13.54 -11.39
C TYR A 21 -15.90 -14.77 -11.12
N VAL A 22 -15.44 -15.45 -12.18
CA VAL A 22 -14.63 -16.67 -12.07
C VAL A 22 -13.30 -16.37 -11.38
N SER A 23 -12.63 -15.29 -11.76
CA SER A 23 -11.36 -14.87 -11.14
C SER A 23 -11.53 -14.61 -9.65
N LYS A 24 -12.54 -13.81 -9.25
CA LYS A 24 -12.84 -13.51 -7.85
C LYS A 24 -13.18 -14.77 -7.05
N ASN A 25 -14.04 -15.62 -7.60
CA ASN A 25 -14.44 -16.85 -6.94
C ASN A 25 -13.25 -17.83 -6.80
N PHE A 26 -12.42 -17.96 -7.83
CA PHE A 26 -11.23 -18.80 -7.78
C PHE A 26 -10.24 -18.32 -6.73
N ILE A 27 -9.93 -17.01 -6.69
CA ILE A 27 -9.02 -16.42 -5.70
C ILE A 27 -9.58 -16.66 -4.28
N TYR A 28 -10.88 -16.43 -4.08
CA TYR A 28 -11.52 -16.63 -2.78
C TYR A 28 -11.42 -18.09 -2.31
N GLN A 29 -11.89 -19.04 -3.13
CA GLN A 29 -11.91 -20.46 -2.77
C GLN A 29 -10.50 -21.03 -2.59
N SER A 30 -9.57 -20.65 -3.47
CA SER A 30 -8.16 -21.10 -3.38
C SER A 30 -7.49 -20.56 -2.13
N SER A 31 -7.72 -19.29 -1.79
CA SER A 31 -7.17 -18.69 -0.55
C SER A 31 -7.72 -19.36 0.70
N TRP A 32 -9.02 -19.64 0.74
CA TRP A 32 -9.65 -20.32 1.87
C TRP A 32 -9.16 -21.77 2.02
N GLY A 33 -9.11 -22.52 0.91
CA GLY A 33 -8.63 -23.90 0.89
C GLY A 33 -7.16 -24.01 1.29
N LEU A 34 -6.30 -23.13 0.74
CA LEU A 34 -4.89 -23.08 1.08
C LEU A 34 -4.67 -22.72 2.56
N GLY A 35 -5.36 -21.70 3.05
CA GLY A 35 -5.27 -21.30 4.47
C GLY A 35 -5.68 -22.43 5.41
N SER A 36 -6.75 -23.16 5.06
CA SER A 36 -7.22 -24.32 5.83
C SER A 36 -6.22 -25.47 5.81
N LEU A 37 -5.63 -25.77 4.65
CA LEU A 37 -4.60 -26.80 4.51
C LEU A 37 -3.35 -26.47 5.34
N ILE A 38 -2.86 -25.24 5.24
CA ILE A 38 -1.71 -24.77 6.03
C ILE A 38 -2.03 -24.88 7.53
N ALA A 39 -3.23 -24.48 7.95
CA ALA A 39 -3.64 -24.60 9.35
C ALA A 39 -3.61 -26.05 9.85
N VAL A 40 -4.07 -27.02 9.04
CA VAL A 40 -4.00 -28.45 9.38
C VAL A 40 -2.55 -28.92 9.50
N VAL A 41 -1.71 -28.61 8.52
CA VAL A 41 -0.28 -28.99 8.54
C VAL A 41 0.45 -28.42 9.75
N LEU A 42 0.13 -27.18 10.13
CA LEU A 42 0.72 -26.54 11.29
C LEU A 42 0.22 -27.12 12.62
N ASN A 43 -1.01 -27.61 12.66
CA ASN A 43 -1.61 -28.21 13.85
C ASN A 43 -1.14 -29.66 14.10
N ASP A 44 -0.65 -30.35 13.06
CA ASP A 44 -0.17 -31.75 13.15
C ASP A 44 1.25 -31.86 13.71
N ASN A 45 1.97 -30.73 13.82
CA ASN A 45 3.26 -30.68 14.48
C ASN A 45 3.06 -30.35 15.97
N ASP A 46 3.51 -31.22 16.89
CA ASP A 46 3.39 -31.19 18.37
C ASP A 46 3.99 -29.95 19.08
N PHE A 47 3.81 -28.74 18.54
CA PHE A 47 4.30 -27.49 19.11
C PHE A 47 3.34 -27.00 20.21
N ALA A 48 3.52 -27.51 21.44
CA ALA A 48 2.99 -26.87 22.63
C ALA A 48 3.80 -25.59 22.97
N PRO A 49 3.18 -24.46 23.37
CA PRO A 49 1.75 -24.12 23.36
C PRO A 49 1.30 -23.49 22.03
N ILE A 50 -0.02 -23.47 21.78
CA ILE A 50 -0.66 -22.76 20.66
C ILE A 50 -0.32 -21.28 20.75
N ARG A 51 0.75 -20.88 20.08
CA ARG A 51 1.15 -19.49 19.90
C ARG A 51 0.90 -19.09 18.46
N PRO A 52 0.56 -17.82 18.19
CA PRO A 52 0.53 -17.29 16.83
C PRO A 52 1.85 -17.59 16.15
N MET A 53 1.79 -18.18 14.96
CA MET A 53 2.99 -18.51 14.21
C MET A 53 3.65 -17.23 13.70
N ASN A 54 4.93 -17.05 13.99
CA ASN A 54 5.71 -15.97 13.41
C ASN A 54 6.33 -16.44 12.09
N ILE A 55 6.75 -15.49 11.26
CA ILE A 55 7.41 -15.81 9.99
C ILE A 55 8.70 -16.63 10.18
N ASP A 56 9.36 -16.47 11.33
CA ASP A 56 10.57 -17.23 11.70
C ASP A 56 10.29 -18.70 12.02
N ASP A 57 9.03 -19.05 12.29
CA ASP A 57 8.62 -20.42 12.56
C ASP A 57 8.27 -21.18 11.27
N TRP A 58 8.14 -20.51 10.11
CA TRP A 58 7.76 -21.14 8.84
C TRP A 58 8.67 -22.30 8.41
N PRO A 59 10.01 -22.21 8.48
CA PRO A 59 10.86 -23.35 8.13
C PRO A 59 10.59 -24.61 8.97
N ARG A 60 10.03 -24.46 10.19
CA ARG A 60 9.70 -25.58 11.08
C ARG A 60 8.45 -26.33 10.65
N ALA A 61 7.60 -25.70 9.83
CA ALA A 61 6.42 -26.34 9.25
C ALA A 61 6.76 -27.38 8.17
N GLY A 62 8.02 -27.45 7.73
CA GLY A 62 8.45 -28.35 6.65
C GLY A 62 7.95 -27.95 5.26
N LEU A 63 7.28 -26.80 5.14
CA LEU A 63 6.75 -26.29 3.88
C LEU A 63 7.78 -25.40 3.16
N PRO A 64 7.92 -25.54 1.83
CA PRO A 64 8.78 -24.64 1.05
C PRO A 64 8.20 -23.22 1.03
N TRP A 65 9.06 -22.22 0.86
CA TRP A 65 8.66 -20.82 0.83
C TRP A 65 7.68 -20.49 -0.30
N ILE A 66 7.69 -21.23 -1.40
CA ILE A 66 6.68 -21.05 -2.45
C ILE A 66 5.24 -21.24 -1.93
N ALA A 67 5.04 -22.09 -0.92
CA ALA A 67 3.72 -22.31 -0.34
C ALA A 67 3.21 -21.10 0.46
N PHE A 68 4.13 -20.31 1.03
CA PHE A 68 3.81 -19.03 1.65
C PHE A 68 3.29 -18.02 0.60
N TRP A 69 3.86 -18.04 -0.61
CA TRP A 69 3.56 -17.07 -1.66
C TRP A 69 2.28 -17.35 -2.44
N MET A 70 1.77 -18.58 -2.45
CA MET A 70 0.66 -19.00 -3.32
C MET A 70 -0.53 -18.04 -3.31
N LYS A 71 -0.97 -17.57 -2.14
CA LYS A 71 -2.07 -16.59 -2.04
C LYS A 71 -1.79 -15.30 -2.81
N GLU A 72 -0.59 -14.74 -2.66
CA GLU A 72 -0.20 -13.50 -3.32
C GLU A 72 -0.03 -13.72 -4.83
N LEU A 73 0.51 -14.86 -5.26
CA LEU A 73 0.63 -15.21 -6.67
C LEU A 73 -0.75 -15.25 -7.37
N PHE A 74 -1.74 -15.88 -6.74
CA PHE A 74 -3.12 -15.91 -7.26
C PHE A 74 -3.76 -14.52 -7.26
N THR A 75 -3.54 -13.74 -6.21
CA THR A 75 -4.15 -12.41 -6.04
C THR A 75 -3.63 -11.43 -7.09
N TRP A 76 -2.32 -11.40 -7.31
CA TRP A 76 -1.67 -10.48 -8.24
C TRP A 76 -1.58 -11.03 -9.67
N GLY A 77 -1.90 -12.32 -9.86
CA GLY A 77 -1.83 -13.01 -11.13
C GLY A 77 -0.42 -13.04 -11.72
N THR A 78 0.61 -13.08 -10.85
CA THR A 78 2.01 -13.27 -11.24
C THR A 78 2.51 -14.59 -10.66
N LEU A 79 3.48 -15.21 -11.34
CA LEU A 79 4.17 -16.41 -10.86
C LEU A 79 5.49 -16.07 -10.16
N GLU A 80 5.76 -14.78 -9.96
CA GLU A 80 7.02 -14.27 -9.45
C GLU A 80 6.82 -13.70 -8.02
N PRO A 81 7.33 -14.39 -6.97
CA PRO A 81 7.13 -14.00 -5.57
C PRO A 81 7.62 -12.60 -5.20
N VAL A 82 8.74 -12.15 -5.77
CA VAL A 82 9.31 -10.84 -5.44
C VAL A 82 8.43 -9.73 -6.01
N ALA A 83 7.93 -9.89 -7.22
CA ALA A 83 7.01 -8.99 -7.90
C ALA A 83 5.68 -8.96 -7.18
N ALA A 84 5.15 -10.11 -6.75
CA ALA A 84 3.96 -10.17 -5.91
C ALA A 84 4.16 -9.37 -4.61
N PHE A 85 5.32 -9.50 -3.97
CA PHE A 85 5.68 -8.71 -2.78
C PHE A 85 5.76 -7.20 -3.07
N LEU A 86 6.42 -6.79 -4.16
CA LEU A 86 6.57 -5.39 -4.55
C LEU A 86 5.21 -4.75 -4.89
N LEU A 87 4.33 -5.48 -5.58
CA LEU A 87 2.97 -5.06 -5.89
C LEU A 87 2.12 -4.92 -4.62
N ALA A 88 2.18 -5.91 -3.72
CA ALA A 88 1.45 -5.87 -2.46
C ALA A 88 1.87 -4.69 -1.57
N ARG A 89 3.14 -4.26 -1.64
CA ARG A 89 3.66 -3.11 -0.89
C ARG A 89 3.44 -1.77 -1.61
N GLY A 90 3.07 -1.79 -2.90
CA GLY A 90 2.92 -0.59 -3.73
C GLY A 90 4.24 0.05 -4.15
N ASP A 91 5.34 -0.71 -4.19
CA ASP A 91 6.65 -0.18 -4.65
C ASP A 91 6.72 0.00 -6.17
N THR A 92 5.84 -0.69 -6.89
CA THR A 92 5.72 -0.67 -8.34
C THR A 92 4.25 -0.54 -8.71
N LYS A 93 3.96 0.09 -9.84
CA LYS A 93 2.58 0.38 -10.28
C LYS A 93 2.03 -0.69 -11.22
N THR A 94 2.92 -1.42 -11.88
CA THR A 94 2.54 -2.40 -12.90
C THR A 94 3.25 -3.73 -12.67
N ARG A 95 2.64 -4.81 -13.18
CA ARG A 95 3.23 -6.14 -13.11
C ARG A 95 4.58 -6.22 -13.83
N GLY A 96 4.68 -5.67 -15.03
CA GLY A 96 5.92 -5.71 -15.81
C GLY A 96 7.07 -4.99 -15.11
N GLU A 97 6.80 -3.84 -14.48
CA GLU A 97 7.78 -3.13 -13.65
C GLU A 97 8.20 -3.96 -12.42
N ALA A 98 7.24 -4.62 -11.76
CA ALA A 98 7.51 -5.48 -10.61
C ALA A 98 8.40 -6.67 -10.97
N GLU A 99 8.12 -7.34 -12.10
CA GLU A 99 8.89 -8.50 -12.59
C GLU A 99 10.29 -8.09 -13.05
N GLN A 100 10.45 -6.93 -13.69
CA GLN A 100 11.76 -6.41 -14.04
C GLN A 100 12.60 -6.13 -12.79
N LYS A 101 12.00 -5.48 -11.79
CA LYS A 101 12.68 -5.16 -10.52
C LYS A 101 12.98 -6.40 -9.70
N ALA A 102 12.15 -7.44 -9.79
CA ALA A 102 12.42 -8.73 -9.19
C ALA A 102 13.70 -9.38 -9.75
N GLN A 103 14.03 -9.18 -11.02
CA GLN A 103 15.27 -9.69 -11.57
C GLN A 103 16.50 -9.12 -10.84
N GLU A 104 16.46 -7.83 -10.47
CA GLU A 104 17.52 -7.20 -9.68
C GLU A 104 17.70 -7.88 -8.31
N TYR A 105 16.62 -8.35 -7.69
CA TYR A 105 16.72 -9.15 -6.46
C TYR A 105 17.50 -10.44 -6.71
N TYR A 106 17.13 -11.22 -7.74
CA TYR A 106 17.79 -12.50 -8.01
C TYR A 106 19.26 -12.33 -8.41
N ASP A 107 19.55 -11.32 -9.23
CA ASP A 107 20.91 -11.01 -9.68
C ASP A 107 21.82 -10.55 -8.52
N SER A 108 21.24 -9.94 -7.48
CA SER A 108 21.98 -9.53 -6.28
C SER A 108 22.37 -10.68 -5.36
N ARG A 109 21.85 -11.89 -5.57
CA ARG A 109 22.04 -13.02 -4.65
C ARG A 109 23.30 -13.82 -4.98
N PRO A 110 23.98 -14.38 -3.96
CA PRO A 110 25.11 -15.27 -4.20
C PRO A 110 24.72 -16.45 -5.09
N ALA A 111 25.57 -16.82 -6.05
CA ALA A 111 25.31 -17.88 -7.02
C ALA A 111 25.05 -19.28 -6.41
N LYS A 112 25.43 -19.50 -5.14
CA LYS A 112 25.22 -20.76 -4.41
C LYS A 112 23.98 -20.76 -3.50
N THR A 113 23.11 -19.77 -3.61
CA THR A 113 21.88 -19.70 -2.80
C THR A 113 20.90 -20.77 -3.27
N TYR A 114 20.32 -21.54 -2.34
CA TYR A 114 19.31 -22.53 -2.70
C TYR A 114 18.03 -21.86 -3.20
N ALA A 115 17.36 -22.51 -4.17
CA ALA A 115 16.16 -21.97 -4.80
C ALA A 115 15.04 -21.65 -3.78
N ASN A 116 14.88 -22.47 -2.74
CA ASN A 116 13.90 -22.20 -1.69
C ASN A 116 14.27 -20.95 -0.89
N ASP A 117 15.54 -20.78 -0.54
CA ASP A 117 16.02 -19.66 0.29
C ASP A 117 15.93 -18.31 -0.45
N LEU A 118 16.03 -18.33 -1.78
CA LEU A 118 15.77 -17.15 -2.62
C LEU A 118 14.34 -16.62 -2.41
N LEU A 119 13.40 -17.48 -2.02
CA LEU A 119 12.00 -17.12 -1.83
C LEU A 119 11.68 -16.77 -0.36
N ASP A 120 12.68 -16.64 0.51
CA ASP A 120 12.44 -16.23 1.90
C ASP A 120 11.89 -14.79 1.94
N PRO A 121 10.65 -14.57 2.43
CA PRO A 121 10.03 -13.24 2.51
C PRO A 121 10.81 -12.26 3.38
N ARG A 122 11.61 -12.74 4.33
CA ARG A 122 12.47 -11.89 5.16
C ARG A 122 13.63 -11.35 4.35
N ALA A 123 14.26 -12.19 3.53
CA ALA A 123 15.37 -11.79 2.64
C ALA A 123 14.88 -10.81 1.56
N ILE A 124 13.70 -11.09 0.98
CA ILE A 124 13.02 -10.19 0.02
C ILE A 124 12.72 -8.84 0.68
N ARG A 125 12.16 -8.83 1.89
CA ARG A 125 11.87 -7.59 2.62
C ARG A 125 13.11 -6.76 2.89
N VAL A 126 14.20 -7.36 3.37
CA VAL A 126 15.46 -6.66 3.65
C VAL A 126 15.99 -6.00 2.38
N TRP A 127 16.14 -6.77 1.30
CA TRP A 127 16.58 -6.22 0.02
C TRP A 127 15.66 -5.10 -0.47
N ALA A 128 14.33 -5.30 -0.40
CA ALA A 128 13.40 -4.28 -0.88
C ALA A 128 13.45 -3.01 -0.02
N GLN A 129 13.90 -3.07 1.23
CA GLN A 129 14.11 -1.90 2.09
C GLN A 129 15.43 -1.19 1.74
N GLU A 130 16.49 -1.94 1.48
CA GLU A 130 17.81 -1.41 1.10
C GLU A 130 17.82 -0.79 -0.30
N THR A 131 17.16 -1.45 -1.24
CA THR A 131 17.02 -1.02 -2.65
C THR A 131 15.89 -0.01 -2.82
N ARG A 132 15.12 0.28 -1.76
CA ARG A 132 14.19 1.40 -1.81
C ARG A 132 15.05 2.63 -2.09
N PRO A 133 14.86 3.34 -3.22
CA PRO A 133 15.54 4.60 -3.40
C PRO A 133 15.24 5.37 -2.12
N SER A 134 16.30 5.85 -1.46
CA SER A 134 16.15 6.82 -0.38
C SER A 134 15.06 7.73 -0.88
N GLN A 135 13.91 7.79 -0.20
CA GLN A 135 13.06 8.94 -0.40
C GLN A 135 13.95 10.07 0.10
N ARG A 136 14.85 10.58 -0.77
CA ARG A 136 14.99 12.00 -1.01
C ARG A 136 13.55 12.41 -0.89
N THR A 137 13.24 13.07 0.21
CA THR A 137 12.04 13.84 0.34
C THR A 137 12.06 14.64 -0.96
N LEU A 138 11.38 14.12 -1.99
CA LEU A 138 11.00 14.94 -3.12
C LEU A 138 10.28 16.01 -2.35
N ARG A 139 10.85 17.22 -2.31
CA ARG A 139 10.08 18.37 -1.91
C ARG A 139 9.02 18.42 -2.99
N GLU A 140 7.96 17.65 -2.77
CA GLU A 140 6.82 17.55 -3.65
C GLU A 140 6.32 19.00 -3.76
N PRO A 141 6.08 19.49 -4.98
CA PRO A 141 5.68 20.86 -5.18
C PRO A 141 4.49 21.14 -4.28
N VAL A 142 4.65 22.12 -3.39
CA VAL A 142 3.58 22.57 -2.53
C VAL A 142 2.84 23.65 -3.31
N ASP A 143 1.60 23.37 -3.68
CA ASP A 143 0.77 24.27 -4.48
C ASP A 143 0.32 25.50 -3.66
N PHE A 144 0.28 25.37 -2.34
CA PHE A 144 -0.10 26.44 -1.42
C PHE A 144 0.74 26.39 -0.15
N GLU A 145 1.38 27.51 0.19
CA GLU A 145 2.02 27.71 1.48
C GLU A 145 1.54 28.99 2.15
N GLN A 146 1.22 28.91 3.44
CA GLN A 146 0.88 30.09 4.23
C GLN A 146 1.38 29.95 5.67
N LEU A 147 2.01 31.02 6.17
CA LEU A 147 2.31 31.16 7.59
C LEU A 147 1.02 31.44 8.37
N VAL A 148 0.86 30.76 9.49
CA VAL A 148 -0.33 30.83 10.33
C VAL A 148 0.04 31.06 11.78
N ARG A 149 -0.92 31.53 12.57
CA ARG A 149 -0.78 31.62 14.02
C ARG A 149 -1.50 30.45 14.67
N LEU A 150 -0.82 29.70 15.53
CA LEU A 150 -1.46 28.62 16.31
C LEU A 150 -2.45 29.21 17.31
N THR A 151 -3.57 28.52 17.50
CA THR A 151 -4.59 28.89 18.50
C THR A 151 -4.16 28.48 19.91
N ARG A 152 -3.29 27.47 20.03
CA ARG A 152 -2.76 26.93 21.28
C ARG A 152 -1.24 26.92 21.27
N GLU A 153 -0.63 26.78 22.45
CA GLU A 153 0.81 26.62 22.60
C GLU A 153 1.29 25.31 21.93
N ARG A 154 2.52 25.34 21.38
CA ARG A 154 3.06 24.23 20.58
C ARG A 154 3.13 22.92 21.36
N ASP A 155 3.44 22.99 22.65
CA ASP A 155 3.68 21.82 23.51
C ASP A 155 2.40 21.01 23.80
N ILE A 156 1.22 21.56 23.48
CA ILE A 156 -0.06 20.88 23.61
C ILE A 156 -0.27 19.87 22.47
N TYR A 157 0.39 20.05 21.33
CA TYR A 157 0.23 19.18 20.17
C TYR A 157 1.12 17.93 20.29
N ARG A 158 0.50 16.75 20.30
CA ARG A 158 1.22 15.46 20.32
C ARG A 158 1.99 15.19 19.01
N TYR A 159 1.50 15.73 17.90
CA TYR A 159 2.06 15.52 16.57
C TYR A 159 2.56 16.84 16.00
N HIS A 160 3.72 16.80 15.34
CA HIS A 160 4.33 17.97 14.71
C HIS A 160 3.64 18.35 13.38
N GLN A 161 2.91 17.41 12.79
CA GLN A 161 2.10 17.60 11.58
C GLN A 161 0.66 17.17 11.84
N VAL A 162 -0.29 18.02 11.46
CA VAL A 162 -1.72 17.81 11.68
C VAL A 162 -2.48 18.12 10.39
N TYR A 163 -3.35 17.20 9.96
CA TYR A 163 -4.27 17.48 8.85
C TYR A 163 -5.32 18.49 9.27
N VAL A 164 -5.53 19.49 8.41
CA VAL A 164 -6.44 20.60 8.71
C VAL A 164 -7.36 20.88 7.53
N THR A 165 -8.51 21.48 7.84
CA THR A 165 -9.46 21.98 6.85
C THR A 165 -9.66 23.48 7.08
N PRO A 166 -9.63 24.32 6.03
CA PRO A 166 -9.86 25.74 6.20
C PRO A 166 -11.35 26.05 6.22
N ILE A 167 -11.75 26.95 7.11
CA ILE A 167 -13.07 27.58 7.17
C ILE A 167 -12.92 29.10 7.23
N VAL A 168 -13.88 29.83 6.66
CA VAL A 168 -13.86 31.30 6.68
C VAL A 168 -14.59 31.80 7.92
N VAL A 169 -13.88 32.53 8.78
CA VAL A 169 -14.44 33.15 9.99
C VAL A 169 -13.94 34.59 10.08
N ASN A 170 -14.85 35.56 10.20
CA ASN A 170 -14.53 36.99 10.30
C ASN A 170 -13.59 37.51 9.19
N GLY A 171 -13.72 37.00 7.97
CA GLY A 171 -12.88 37.40 6.83
C GLY A 171 -11.45 36.83 6.85
N GLY A 172 -11.15 35.88 7.74
CA GLY A 172 -9.88 35.16 7.80
C GLY A 172 -10.06 33.64 7.69
N TRP A 173 -8.97 32.93 7.40
CA TRP A 173 -8.94 31.48 7.48
C TRP A 173 -8.79 31.05 8.94
N THR A 174 -9.69 30.17 9.38
CA THR A 174 -9.50 29.35 10.57
C THR A 174 -9.29 27.91 10.13
N TRP A 175 -8.22 27.29 10.62
CA TRP A 175 -7.85 25.92 10.30
C TRP A 175 -8.33 25.02 11.43
N ILE A 176 -9.16 24.05 11.10
CA ILE A 176 -9.72 23.08 12.04
C ILE A 176 -9.08 21.70 11.82
N ASP A 177 -8.86 20.95 12.89
CA ASP A 177 -8.42 19.55 12.79
C ASP A 177 -9.57 18.58 12.45
N LYS A 178 -9.25 17.28 12.34
CA LYS A 178 -10.26 16.23 12.07
C LYS A 178 -11.32 16.10 13.17
N ALA A 179 -11.05 16.58 14.38
CA ALA A 179 -12.00 16.59 15.48
C ALA A 179 -12.85 17.87 15.53
N GLY A 180 -12.59 18.83 14.64
CA GLY A 180 -13.31 20.09 14.53
C GLY A 180 -12.79 21.19 15.46
N TYR A 181 -11.61 21.03 16.07
CA TYR A 181 -11.03 22.07 16.91
C TYR A 181 -10.21 23.06 16.10
N ASP A 182 -10.36 24.36 16.41
CA ASP A 182 -9.50 25.42 15.89
C ASP A 182 -8.05 25.19 16.31
N VAL A 183 -7.17 24.97 15.33
CA VAL A 183 -5.74 24.75 15.58
C VAL A 183 -4.87 25.91 15.09
N ALA A 184 -5.27 26.64 14.06
CA ALA A 184 -4.53 27.81 13.59
C ALA A 184 -5.43 28.84 12.90
N LYS A 185 -4.93 30.07 12.74
CA LYS A 185 -5.60 31.17 12.04
C LYS A 185 -4.62 31.85 11.08
N GLY A 186 -5.12 32.28 9.92
CA GLY A 186 -4.35 32.97 8.89
C GLY A 186 -5.19 33.98 8.10
N PRO A 187 -4.57 34.94 7.41
CA PRO A 187 -5.29 35.88 6.56
C PRO A 187 -5.83 35.19 5.30
N ILE A 188 -6.96 35.63 4.77
CA ILE A 188 -7.37 35.28 3.40
C ILE A 188 -6.62 36.22 2.46
N ASN A 189 -5.75 35.68 1.60
CA ASN A 189 -5.19 36.46 0.50
C ASN A 189 -6.19 36.40 -0.66
N GLU A 190 -6.72 37.55 -1.07
CA GLU A 190 -7.76 37.66 -2.12
C GLU A 190 -7.30 37.11 -3.48
N ASP A 191 -5.99 37.09 -3.74
CA ASP A 191 -5.39 36.56 -4.97
C ASP A 191 -5.46 35.04 -5.08
N VAL A 192 -5.73 34.32 -3.98
CA VAL A 192 -5.71 32.85 -3.96
C VAL A 192 -7.13 32.31 -3.82
N ARG A 193 -7.82 32.13 -4.94
CA ARG A 193 -9.06 31.33 -4.99
C ARG A 193 -8.71 29.84 -4.97
N LEU A 194 -8.47 29.29 -3.77
CA LEU A 194 -8.32 27.85 -3.59
C LEU A 194 -9.69 27.19 -3.70
N ASN A 195 -9.81 26.21 -4.59
CA ASN A 195 -10.91 25.24 -4.48
C ASN A 195 -10.57 24.26 -3.36
N VAL A 196 -10.95 24.58 -2.13
CA VAL A 196 -10.59 23.85 -0.91
C VAL A 196 -10.88 22.35 -1.02
N GLU A 197 -11.94 21.96 -1.73
CA GLU A 197 -12.34 20.56 -1.92
C GLU A 197 -11.30 19.74 -2.71
N GLN A 198 -10.47 20.42 -3.51
CA GLN A 198 -9.43 19.77 -4.29
C GLN A 198 -8.11 19.68 -3.53
N TYR A 199 -8.01 20.18 -2.30
CA TYR A 199 -6.75 20.28 -1.59
C TYR A 199 -6.76 19.52 -0.27
N GLU A 200 -5.67 18.80 -0.01
CA GLU A 200 -5.34 18.29 1.32
C GLU A 200 -4.36 19.25 1.99
N PHE A 201 -4.71 19.75 3.18
CA PHE A 201 -3.88 20.68 3.93
C PHE A 201 -3.28 20.03 5.18
N THR A 202 -2.01 20.31 5.40
CA THR A 202 -1.27 19.90 6.59
C THR A 202 -0.67 21.12 7.28
N LEU A 203 -0.85 21.21 8.59
CA LEU A 203 -0.25 22.19 9.48
C LEU A 203 1.04 21.62 10.07
N ASP A 204 2.16 22.29 9.85
CA ASP A 204 3.42 22.08 10.57
C ASP A 204 3.45 22.98 11.80
N ILE A 205 3.41 22.37 12.98
CA ILE A 205 3.40 23.05 14.29
C ILE A 205 4.74 23.74 14.58
N SER A 206 5.85 23.16 14.12
CA SER A 206 7.21 23.67 14.37
C SER A 206 7.49 24.94 13.59
N HIS A 207 7.01 24.98 12.35
CA HIS A 207 7.23 26.10 11.43
C HIS A 207 6.02 27.04 11.36
N THR A 208 4.92 26.70 12.05
CA THR A 208 3.67 27.48 12.05
C THR A 208 3.20 27.79 10.64
N LYS A 209 3.16 26.75 9.82
CA LYS A 209 2.93 26.85 8.38
C LYS A 209 1.91 25.82 7.94
N VAL A 210 0.94 26.23 7.14
CA VAL A 210 0.04 25.32 6.44
C VAL A 210 0.54 25.13 5.02
N THR A 211 0.58 23.88 4.59
CA THR A 211 0.89 23.48 3.22
C THR A 211 -0.32 22.77 2.62
N GLY A 212 -0.77 23.18 1.44
CA GLY A 212 -1.86 22.57 0.68
C GLY A 212 -1.33 21.84 -0.55
N ARG A 213 -1.95 20.69 -0.85
CA ARG A 213 -1.62 19.84 -2.01
C ARG A 213 -2.88 19.48 -2.76
N GLN A 214 -2.89 19.59 -4.08
CA GLN A 214 -4.07 19.17 -4.83
C GLN A 214 -4.22 17.64 -4.83
N TYR A 215 -5.39 17.15 -4.42
CA TYR A 215 -5.80 15.75 -4.52
C TYR A 215 -6.00 15.43 -6.00
N LEU A 216 -4.97 14.85 -6.63
CA LEU A 216 -4.87 14.50 -8.07
C LEU A 216 -4.32 15.60 -9.00
N ALA A 217 -3.03 15.88 -8.92
CA ALA A 217 -2.29 16.62 -9.97
C ALA A 217 -2.02 15.79 -11.25
N TYR A 218 -2.68 14.63 -11.45
CA TYR A 218 -2.43 13.71 -12.58
C TYR A 218 -3.70 13.39 -13.37
N GLN A 219 -4.25 14.41 -14.03
CA GLN A 219 -5.04 14.31 -15.26
C GLN A 219 -4.72 15.58 -16.06
N LEU A 220 -3.72 15.61 -16.94
CA LEU A 220 -3.74 15.20 -18.37
C LEU A 220 -2.51 15.91 -19.02
N PRO A 221 -2.05 15.55 -20.24
CA PRO A 221 -2.71 14.79 -21.30
C PRO A 221 -2.20 13.35 -21.50
#